data_AF-A0A3P7LE01-F1
#
_entry.id   AF-A0A3P7LE01-F1
#
_cell.length_a   1.000
_cell.length_b   1.000
_cell.length_c   1.000
_cell.angle_alpha   90.00
_cell.angle_beta   90.00
_cell.angle_gamma   90.00
#
_symmetry.space_group_name_H-M   'P 1'
#
loop_
_entity.id
_entity.type
_entity.pdbx_description
1 polymer ?
#
loop_
_entity_poly.entity_id
_entity_poly.type
_entity_poly.pdbx_seq_one_letter_code
_entity_poly.pdbx_strand_id
1 'polypeptide(L)'
;MRPPEPPSFSSVIRGNDLKEPENKNPRMSSKVPKSSSSDPDYIPIFLEPAVISKPETKVSHPELVEEDEDLGCVGEDDITESTVRKMTVLLEKRILANQEARTKFPDQPTKFMESEIELQETLESMQILAAKPSLYNVLAAQVRPIHLLLNLLSHENTDISVNIVDLLNELLKPDGLREAGAEAVNPLIDLLFSNQLVHLLTQNLARLDESVKDEAEGVHTTLGIIESLLDVRPDLAVQIAQQGIFAWILRRIQRRTFDKNKLYVSEVLAILLQVDDANKTRLGEMDGIDILLQQLAVYKRHDPSTREEAEMMYNLFDCLCSSLMLAGNKDKFLKGEGVQLMNLMLRERHAARDCALKVLDYALSVVSSPATSNAEEGIQKRKPWEGSRLPYLPPTFAVGYGYLHLWKLTPMLA
;
A
#
# COMPACT_ATOMS: atom_id res chain seq x y z
N MET A 1 -12.63 52.97 25.33
CA MET A 1 -11.46 52.93 26.24
C MET A 1 -10.50 51.88 25.70
N ARG A 2 -9.29 52.29 25.29
CA ARG A 2 -8.23 51.36 24.86
C ARG A 2 -7.43 50.89 26.09
N PRO A 3 -6.97 49.64 26.12
CA PRO A 3 -6.04 49.17 27.15
C PRO A 3 -4.63 49.77 26.97
N PRO A 4 -3.84 49.89 28.05
CA PRO A 4 -2.54 50.57 28.04
C PRO A 4 -1.42 49.70 27.43
N GLU A 5 -0.39 50.39 26.93
CA GLU A 5 0.81 49.85 26.28
C GLU A 5 1.82 49.21 27.27
N PRO A 6 2.69 48.29 26.81
CA PRO A 6 3.64 47.57 27.64
C PRO A 6 4.93 48.38 27.92
N PRO A 7 5.62 48.15 29.06
CA PRO A 7 6.93 48.76 29.28
C PRO A 7 8.05 48.06 28.50
N SER A 8 8.91 48.87 27.87
CA SER A 8 10.11 48.48 27.14
C SER A 8 11.34 48.37 28.04
N PHE A 9 12.27 47.51 27.63
CA PHE A 9 13.53 47.17 28.30
C PHE A 9 14.55 48.32 28.30
N SER A 10 15.19 48.56 29.45
CA SER A 10 16.60 48.98 29.50
C SER A 10 17.25 48.73 30.87
N SER A 11 18.26 47.87 30.91
CA SER A 11 19.57 48.16 31.51
C SER A 11 20.50 46.95 31.38
N VAL A 12 21.63 47.25 30.77
CA VAL A 12 22.77 46.38 30.50
C VAL A 12 23.62 46.26 31.76
N ILE A 13 23.98 45.05 32.20
CA ILE A 13 25.30 44.77 32.81
C ILE A 13 25.82 43.41 32.30
N ARG A 14 27.11 43.45 31.92
CA ARG A 14 27.94 42.42 31.31
C ARG A 14 28.39 41.33 32.31
N GLY A 15 28.72 40.15 31.78
CA GLY A 15 29.90 39.40 32.24
C GLY A 15 29.69 37.90 32.47
N ASN A 16 30.19 37.10 31.51
CA ASN A 16 30.78 35.75 31.62
C ASN A 16 30.05 34.67 32.43
N ASP A 17 29.56 33.63 31.75
CA ASP A 17 30.26 32.34 31.71
C ASP A 17 29.58 31.35 30.75
N LEU A 18 30.42 30.54 30.12
CA LEU A 18 30.12 29.47 29.17
C LEU A 18 29.26 28.35 29.81
N LYS A 19 28.24 27.86 29.08
CA LYS A 19 27.98 26.42 28.82
C LYS A 19 26.71 26.22 27.99
N GLU A 20 26.84 25.46 26.92
CA GLU A 20 25.76 24.97 26.06
C GLU A 20 24.74 24.12 26.86
N PRO A 21 23.44 24.16 26.54
CA PRO A 21 22.45 23.32 27.21
C PRO A 21 22.49 21.88 26.66
N GLU A 22 22.75 20.95 27.58
CA GLU A 22 22.71 19.50 27.39
C GLU A 22 21.37 18.99 26.84
N ASN A 23 21.50 18.14 25.83
CA ASN A 23 20.47 17.33 25.21
C ASN A 23 19.91 16.30 26.22
N LYS A 24 18.62 16.40 26.56
CA LYS A 24 17.96 15.49 27.50
C LYS A 24 17.45 14.23 26.78
N ASN A 25 18.29 13.20 26.72
CA ASN A 25 17.84 11.82 26.47
C ASN A 25 17.33 11.18 27.78
N PRO A 26 16.20 10.45 27.77
CA PRO A 26 15.76 9.70 28.94
C PRO A 26 16.60 8.44 29.16
N ARG A 27 17.18 8.35 30.36
CA ARG A 27 18.02 7.27 30.86
C ARG A 27 17.17 6.06 31.27
N MET A 28 17.52 4.88 30.76
CA MET A 28 17.06 3.58 31.26
C MET A 28 17.42 3.43 32.74
N SER A 29 16.45 2.99 33.56
CA SER A 29 16.71 2.49 34.92
C SER A 29 16.13 1.10 35.05
N SER A 30 17.02 0.15 35.32
CA SER A 30 16.76 -1.20 35.77
C SER A 30 16.05 -1.22 37.12
N LYS A 31 14.87 -1.86 37.21
CA LYS A 31 14.34 -2.42 38.45
C LYS A 31 13.54 -3.68 38.13
N VAL A 32 14.07 -4.82 38.58
CA VAL A 32 13.36 -6.10 38.65
C VAL A 32 12.55 -6.12 39.96
N PRO A 33 11.26 -6.52 39.93
CA PRO A 33 10.61 -7.12 41.08
C PRO A 33 10.24 -8.59 40.80
N LYS A 34 10.38 -9.42 41.85
CA LYS A 34 10.10 -10.86 41.87
C LYS A 34 8.59 -11.16 41.94
N SER A 35 8.16 -12.02 41.02
CA SER A 35 7.19 -13.15 41.09
C SER A 35 5.91 -13.09 41.95
N SER A 36 4.77 -13.42 41.33
CA SER A 36 3.93 -14.57 41.71
C SER A 36 2.77 -14.85 40.73
N SER A 37 2.62 -16.12 40.34
CA SER A 37 1.44 -16.82 39.74
C SER A 37 1.04 -16.44 38.31
N SER A 38 0.62 -17.32 37.40
CA SER A 38 0.60 -18.79 37.28
C SER A 38 -0.03 -19.06 35.89
N ASP A 39 0.73 -19.52 34.90
CA ASP A 39 0.18 -19.95 33.61
C ASP A 39 0.93 -21.19 33.09
N PRO A 40 0.25 -22.24 32.57
CA PRO A 40 0.87 -23.56 32.40
C PRO A 40 1.65 -23.80 31.10
N ASP A 41 1.79 -22.83 30.19
CA ASP A 41 2.36 -23.06 28.85
C ASP A 41 3.69 -22.34 28.57
N TYR A 42 4.49 -22.03 29.60
CA TYR A 42 5.82 -21.44 29.41
C TYR A 42 6.93 -22.51 29.40
N ILE A 43 7.46 -22.82 28.22
CA ILE A 43 8.69 -23.62 28.06
C ILE A 43 9.88 -22.66 27.87
N PRO A 44 10.76 -22.46 28.87
CA PRO A 44 11.98 -21.69 28.67
C PRO A 44 13.06 -22.56 28.02
N ILE A 45 13.43 -22.25 26.77
CA ILE A 45 14.64 -22.77 26.13
C ILE A 45 15.83 -21.96 26.66
N PHE A 46 16.46 -22.44 27.73
CA PHE A 46 17.80 -22.03 28.14
C PHE A 46 18.78 -23.14 27.74
N LEU A 47 19.55 -22.91 26.67
CA LEU A 47 20.77 -23.65 26.40
C LEU A 47 21.95 -22.76 26.80
N GLU A 48 22.69 -23.20 27.83
CA GLU A 48 23.99 -22.64 28.19
C GLU A 48 24.97 -22.82 27.01
N PRO A 49 25.86 -21.85 26.73
CA PRO A 49 26.89 -22.05 25.72
C PRO A 49 27.95 -23.02 26.25
N ALA A 50 27.97 -24.24 25.70
CA ALA A 50 29.07 -25.17 25.89
C ALA A 50 30.36 -24.58 25.32
N VAL A 51 31.39 -24.47 26.17
CA VAL A 51 32.76 -24.14 25.77
C VAL A 51 33.31 -25.32 24.97
N ILE A 52 33.43 -25.15 23.65
CA ILE A 52 34.10 -26.10 22.77
C ILE A 52 35.43 -25.51 22.33
N SER A 53 36.51 -26.20 22.68
CA SER A 53 37.90 -25.93 22.32
C SER A 53 38.12 -25.99 20.80
N LYS A 54 38.80 -24.98 20.26
CA LYS A 54 39.25 -24.90 18.86
C LYS A 54 40.11 -26.10 18.44
N PRO A 55 39.89 -26.67 17.25
CA PRO A 55 40.98 -27.20 16.43
C PRO A 55 41.33 -26.20 15.33
N GLU A 56 42.62 -25.94 15.17
CA GLU A 56 43.19 -25.18 14.05
C GLU A 56 43.07 -25.98 12.76
N THR A 57 42.33 -25.46 11.79
CA THR A 57 42.42 -25.91 10.40
C THR A 57 42.46 -24.67 9.51
N LYS A 58 43.63 -24.42 8.90
CA LYS A 58 43.83 -23.42 7.86
C LYS A 58 42.93 -23.76 6.67
N VAL A 59 41.86 -22.99 6.49
CA VAL A 59 41.12 -22.93 5.23
C VAL A 59 41.45 -21.59 4.61
N SER A 60 42.12 -21.64 3.47
CA SER A 60 42.44 -20.50 2.61
C SER A 60 41.13 -19.85 2.13
N HIS A 61 40.85 -18.63 2.60
CA HIS A 61 39.91 -17.75 1.95
C HIS A 61 40.48 -17.35 0.58
N PRO A 62 39.76 -17.50 -0.53
CA PRO A 62 40.12 -16.80 -1.75
C PRO A 62 39.93 -15.31 -1.48
N GLU A 63 41.00 -14.53 -1.62
CA GLU A 63 40.92 -13.08 -1.74
C GLU A 63 39.95 -12.74 -2.87
N LEU A 64 38.80 -12.17 -2.52
CA LEU A 64 37.94 -11.50 -3.48
C LEU A 64 38.72 -10.28 -3.94
N VAL A 65 39.21 -10.34 -5.18
CA VAL A 65 39.78 -9.19 -5.86
C VAL A 65 38.64 -8.16 -5.96
N GLU A 66 38.81 -7.03 -5.27
CA GLU A 66 37.99 -5.84 -5.49
C GLU A 66 38.37 -5.27 -6.86
N GLU A 67 37.84 -5.88 -7.92
CA GLU A 67 37.61 -5.13 -9.14
C GLU A 67 36.41 -4.23 -8.84
N ASP A 68 36.65 -2.92 -8.79
CA ASP A 68 35.60 -1.92 -8.92
C ASP A 68 34.94 -2.15 -10.29
N GLU A 69 33.97 -3.06 -10.34
CA GLU A 69 33.05 -3.20 -11.48
C GLU A 69 32.14 -1.97 -11.49
N ASP A 70 32.72 -0.84 -11.90
CA ASP A 70 31.95 0.30 -12.38
C ASP A 70 31.14 -0.22 -13.58
N LEU A 71 29.82 -0.36 -13.39
CA LEU A 71 28.90 -0.85 -14.41
C LEU A 71 28.89 0.06 -15.64
N GLY A 72 29.42 1.29 -15.53
CA GLY A 72 29.33 2.31 -16.55
C GLY A 72 27.87 2.71 -16.81
N CYS A 73 27.67 3.67 -17.70
CA CYS A 73 26.33 4.01 -18.17
C CYS A 73 25.82 2.94 -19.15
N VAL A 74 24.95 2.07 -18.67
CA VAL A 74 24.25 1.08 -19.48
C VAL A 74 23.05 1.75 -20.16
N GLY A 75 23.01 1.74 -21.50
CA GLY A 75 21.86 2.17 -22.28
C GLY A 75 20.75 1.11 -22.33
N GLU A 76 19.52 1.52 -22.60
CA GLU A 76 18.34 0.63 -22.67
C GLU A 76 18.53 -0.53 -23.68
N ASP A 77 19.16 -0.25 -24.83
CA ASP A 77 19.40 -1.24 -25.88
C ASP A 77 20.43 -2.33 -25.48
N ASP A 78 21.31 -2.01 -24.53
CA ASP A 78 22.45 -2.85 -24.12
C ASP A 78 22.14 -3.77 -22.91
N ILE A 79 20.89 -3.81 -22.45
CA ILE A 79 20.51 -4.67 -21.33
C ILE A 79 20.54 -6.14 -21.78
N THR A 80 21.43 -6.92 -21.16
CA THR A 80 21.59 -8.37 -21.37
C THR A 80 21.39 -9.14 -20.07
N GLU A 81 21.29 -10.47 -20.14
CA GLU A 81 21.28 -11.31 -18.94
C GLU A 81 22.51 -11.08 -18.04
N SER A 82 23.66 -10.78 -18.65
CA SER A 82 24.89 -10.50 -17.91
C SER A 82 24.78 -9.18 -17.12
N THR A 83 24.17 -8.15 -17.72
CA THR A 83 23.88 -6.87 -17.09
C THR A 83 23.01 -7.07 -15.85
N VAL A 84 21.90 -7.81 -15.96
CA VAL A 84 20.99 -8.12 -14.83
C VAL A 84 21.75 -8.78 -13.68
N ARG A 85 22.60 -9.78 -13.99
CA ARG A 85 23.40 -10.50 -12.97
C ARG A 85 24.42 -9.59 -12.30
N LYS A 86 25.12 -8.73 -13.04
CA LYS A 86 26.08 -7.80 -12.46
C LYS A 86 25.41 -6.76 -11.57
N MET A 87 24.28 -6.18 -12.01
CA MET A 87 23.51 -5.23 -11.20
C MET A 87 23.02 -5.83 -9.89
N THR A 88 22.52 -7.07 -9.92
CA THR A 88 22.05 -7.76 -8.70
C THR A 88 23.18 -8.14 -7.74
N VAL A 89 24.36 -8.50 -8.26
CA VAL A 89 25.57 -8.71 -7.43
C VAL A 89 26.03 -7.40 -6.80
N LEU A 90 26.06 -6.30 -7.57
CA LEU A 90 26.41 -4.98 -7.04
C LEU A 90 25.42 -4.54 -5.96
N LEU A 91 24.11 -4.70 -6.20
CA LEU A 91 23.07 -4.44 -5.21
C LEU A 91 23.37 -5.19 -3.92
N GLU A 92 23.60 -6.50 -3.99
CA GLU A 92 23.91 -7.30 -2.80
C GLU A 92 25.15 -6.77 -2.06
N LYS A 93 26.22 -6.44 -2.78
CA LYS A 93 27.45 -5.87 -2.20
C LYS A 93 27.13 -4.56 -1.44
N ARG A 94 26.36 -3.65 -2.05
CA ARG A 94 26.02 -2.34 -1.48
C ARG A 94 25.08 -2.44 -0.28
N ILE A 95 24.11 -3.36 -0.31
CA ILE A 95 23.25 -3.66 0.85
C ILE A 95 24.08 -4.13 2.04
N LEU A 96 24.97 -5.10 1.82
CA LEU A 96 25.77 -5.68 2.90
C LEU A 96 26.78 -4.67 3.45
N ALA A 97 27.40 -3.85 2.59
CA ALA A 97 28.31 -2.79 3.01
C ALA A 97 27.59 -1.74 3.87
N ASN A 98 26.39 -1.31 3.48
CA ASN A 98 25.58 -0.40 4.27
C ASN A 98 25.19 -1.00 5.63
N GLN A 99 24.70 -2.24 5.64
CA GLN A 99 24.35 -2.94 6.88
C GLN A 99 25.54 -3.08 7.83
N GLU A 100 26.72 -3.40 7.30
CA GLU A 100 27.95 -3.50 8.08
C GLU A 100 28.36 -2.13 8.66
N ALA A 101 28.31 -1.07 7.85
CA ALA A 101 28.64 0.28 8.29
C ALA A 101 27.70 0.76 9.41
N ARG A 102 26.39 0.54 9.27
CA ARG A 102 25.39 0.86 10.31
C ARG A 102 25.61 0.04 11.59
N THR A 103 25.99 -1.24 11.46
CA THR A 103 26.29 -2.09 12.62
C THR A 103 27.56 -1.63 13.35
N LYS A 104 28.58 -1.18 12.62
CA LYS A 104 29.84 -0.66 13.20
C LYS A 104 29.65 0.71 13.86
N PHE A 105 28.77 1.53 13.32
CA PHE A 105 28.62 2.95 13.69
C PHE A 105 27.15 3.36 13.94
N PRO A 106 26.42 2.69 14.86
CA PRO A 106 24.96 2.82 14.99
C PRO A 106 24.48 4.26 15.26
N ASP A 107 25.22 5.00 16.09
CA ASP A 107 24.86 6.36 16.48
C ASP A 107 25.67 7.45 15.72
N GLN A 108 26.32 7.09 14.61
CA GLN A 108 27.15 8.02 13.84
C GLN A 108 26.74 8.04 12.36
N PRO A 109 25.63 8.72 12.00
CA PRO A 109 25.14 8.76 10.61
C PRO A 109 26.17 9.18 9.58
N THR A 110 27.03 10.14 9.91
CA THR A 110 28.11 10.60 9.04
C THR A 110 29.12 9.51 8.65
N LYS A 111 29.19 8.40 9.39
CA LYS A 111 30.13 7.29 9.12
C LYS A 111 29.60 6.26 8.13
N PHE A 112 28.28 6.16 7.98
CA PHE A 112 27.64 5.24 7.02
C PHE A 112 26.91 5.98 5.89
N MET A 113 26.85 7.31 5.92
CA MET A 113 26.21 8.14 4.90
C MET A 113 26.69 7.82 3.47
N GLU A 114 27.99 7.66 3.26
CA GLU A 114 28.52 7.30 1.93
C GLU A 114 27.94 5.99 1.42
N SER A 115 27.86 4.97 2.28
CA SER A 115 27.27 3.67 1.92
C SER A 115 25.75 3.74 1.67
N GLU A 116 25.04 4.74 2.24
CA GLU A 116 23.63 4.97 1.92
C GLU A 116 23.47 5.60 0.54
N ILE A 117 24.28 6.62 0.23
CA ILE A 117 24.29 7.27 -1.09
C ILE A 117 24.61 6.23 -2.18
N GLU A 118 25.66 5.46 -1.97
CA GLU A 118 26.06 4.37 -2.87
C GLU A 118 24.98 3.31 -3.08
N LEU A 119 24.20 2.99 -2.03
CA LEU A 119 23.08 2.06 -2.13
C LEU A 119 21.93 2.68 -2.94
N GLN A 120 21.59 3.95 -2.66
CA GLN A 120 20.53 4.67 -3.38
C GLN A 120 20.85 4.82 -4.87
N GLU A 121 22.08 5.22 -5.22
CA GLU A 121 22.51 5.31 -6.63
C GLU A 121 22.40 3.94 -7.34
N THR A 122 22.70 2.86 -6.63
CA THR A 122 22.56 1.50 -7.18
C THR A 122 21.10 1.17 -7.45
N LEU A 123 20.20 1.47 -6.52
CA LEU A 123 18.76 1.26 -6.67
C LEU A 123 18.16 2.08 -7.81
N GLU A 124 18.54 3.35 -7.93
CA GLU A 124 18.16 4.22 -9.05
C GLU A 124 18.68 3.66 -10.38
N SER A 125 19.93 3.22 -10.44
CA SER A 125 20.50 2.63 -11.67
C SER A 125 19.74 1.38 -12.12
N MET A 126 19.23 0.57 -11.17
CA MET A 126 18.48 -0.66 -11.48
C MET A 126 17.12 -0.42 -12.11
N GLN A 127 16.57 0.79 -12.07
CA GLN A 127 15.30 1.12 -12.72
C GLN A 127 15.36 0.90 -14.23
N ILE A 128 16.55 0.98 -14.84
CA ILE A 128 16.76 0.72 -16.27
C ILE A 128 16.30 -0.69 -16.69
N LEU A 129 16.27 -1.65 -15.76
CA LEU A 129 15.79 -3.01 -16.02
C LEU A 129 14.32 -3.05 -16.47
N ALA A 130 13.52 -2.04 -16.10
CA ALA A 130 12.13 -1.91 -16.52
C ALA A 130 11.98 -1.73 -18.04
N ALA A 131 13.02 -1.29 -18.75
CA ALA A 131 13.03 -1.17 -20.20
C ALA A 131 13.02 -2.54 -20.91
N LYS A 132 13.34 -3.65 -20.21
CA LYS A 132 13.41 -4.98 -20.83
C LYS A 132 12.80 -6.09 -19.96
N PRO A 133 11.47 -6.10 -19.75
CA PRO A 133 10.82 -7.08 -18.88
C PRO A 133 10.91 -8.54 -19.38
N SER A 134 11.30 -8.75 -20.64
CA SER A 134 11.63 -10.09 -21.18
C SER A 134 12.78 -10.79 -20.46
N LEU A 135 13.59 -10.06 -19.69
CA LEU A 135 14.68 -10.59 -18.86
C LEU A 135 14.32 -10.77 -17.39
N TYR A 136 13.05 -10.57 -16.99
CA TYR A 136 12.64 -10.69 -15.58
C TYR A 136 12.75 -12.11 -15.03
N ASN A 137 12.74 -13.13 -15.88
CA ASN A 137 13.08 -14.49 -15.50
C ASN A 137 14.52 -14.61 -14.95
N VAL A 138 15.47 -13.84 -15.50
CA VAL A 138 16.86 -13.80 -15.04
C VAL A 138 16.96 -13.07 -13.72
N LEU A 139 16.20 -11.98 -13.55
CA LEU A 139 16.07 -11.24 -12.30
C LEU A 139 15.46 -12.12 -11.19
N ALA A 140 14.39 -12.86 -11.51
CA ALA A 140 13.74 -13.81 -10.62
C ALA A 140 14.67 -14.97 -10.19
N ALA A 141 15.65 -15.34 -11.02
CA ALA A 141 16.66 -16.32 -10.63
C ALA A 141 17.63 -15.79 -9.55
N GLN A 142 17.69 -14.47 -9.32
CA GLN A 142 18.55 -13.84 -8.30
C GLN A 142 17.83 -13.75 -6.94
N VAL A 143 17.40 -14.91 -6.42
CA VAL A 143 16.53 -15.02 -5.23
C VAL A 143 17.07 -14.27 -4.02
N ARG A 144 18.36 -14.42 -3.71
CA ARG A 144 18.97 -13.81 -2.52
C ARG A 144 19.06 -12.27 -2.61
N PRO A 145 19.58 -11.67 -3.70
CA PRO A 145 19.51 -10.23 -3.90
C PRO A 145 18.11 -9.66 -3.79
N ILE A 146 17.10 -10.31 -4.40
CA ILE A 146 15.70 -9.84 -4.32
C ILE A 146 15.14 -9.92 -2.90
N HIS A 147 15.43 -10.99 -2.16
CA HIS A 147 15.04 -11.08 -0.75
C HIS A 147 15.69 -9.96 0.09
N LEU A 148 16.98 -9.66 -0.13
CA LEU A 148 17.66 -8.56 0.56
C LEU A 148 17.06 -7.20 0.19
N LEU A 149 16.75 -6.96 -1.09
CA LEU A 149 16.09 -5.76 -1.58
C LEU A 149 14.76 -5.51 -0.84
N LEU A 150 13.91 -6.53 -0.74
CA LEU A 150 12.60 -6.38 -0.10
C LEU A 150 12.70 -6.08 1.40
N ASN A 151 13.71 -6.59 2.10
CA ASN A 151 13.93 -6.27 3.51
C ASN A 151 14.26 -4.78 3.73
N LEU A 152 14.78 -4.07 2.72
CA LEU A 152 15.01 -2.63 2.79
C LEU A 152 13.72 -1.80 2.84
N LEU A 153 12.54 -2.37 2.56
CA LEU A 153 11.26 -1.70 2.82
C LEU A 153 11.07 -1.37 4.31
N SER A 154 11.76 -2.09 5.20
CA SER A 154 11.79 -1.82 6.65
C SER A 154 13.02 -1.01 7.10
N HIS A 155 13.81 -0.46 6.16
CA HIS A 155 15.05 0.25 6.47
C HIS A 155 14.79 1.51 7.29
N GLU A 156 15.58 1.78 8.34
CA GLU A 156 15.34 2.90 9.28
C GLU A 156 15.31 4.28 8.62
N ASN A 157 16.14 4.50 7.60
CA ASN A 157 16.05 5.67 6.72
C ASN A 157 14.90 5.48 5.71
N THR A 158 13.86 6.32 5.78
CA THR A 158 12.68 6.26 4.91
C THR A 158 13.03 6.56 3.46
N ASP A 159 14.03 7.40 3.18
CA ASP A 159 14.49 7.72 1.81
C ASP A 159 14.87 6.45 1.04
N ILE A 160 15.61 5.53 1.70
CA ILE A 160 15.97 4.24 1.09
C ILE A 160 14.71 3.43 0.80
N SER A 161 13.79 3.32 1.76
CA SER A 161 12.57 2.53 1.53
C SER A 161 11.65 3.11 0.46
N VAL A 162 11.60 4.44 0.30
CA VAL A 162 10.87 5.10 -0.79
C VAL A 162 11.55 4.81 -2.12
N ASN A 163 12.87 4.82 -2.19
CA ASN A 163 13.61 4.49 -3.39
C ASN A 163 13.42 3.01 -3.83
N ILE A 164 13.24 2.08 -2.88
CA ILE A 164 12.80 0.71 -3.18
C ILE A 164 11.38 0.69 -3.78
N VAL A 165 10.47 1.48 -3.21
CA VAL A 165 9.10 1.61 -3.73
C VAL A 165 9.13 2.15 -5.16
N ASP A 166 9.96 3.14 -5.46
CA ASP A 166 10.11 3.68 -6.81
C ASP A 166 10.68 2.64 -7.78
N LEU A 167 11.73 1.91 -7.38
CA LEU A 167 12.27 0.81 -8.18
C LEU A 167 11.21 -0.27 -8.47
N LEU A 168 10.45 -0.69 -7.46
CA LEU A 168 9.38 -1.67 -7.63
C LEU A 168 8.28 -1.16 -8.55
N ASN A 169 7.90 0.12 -8.42
CA ASN A 169 6.90 0.74 -9.28
C ASN A 169 7.34 0.77 -10.74
N GLU A 170 8.58 1.17 -11.02
CA GLU A 170 9.14 1.13 -12.37
C GLU A 170 9.15 -0.30 -12.93
N LEU A 171 9.61 -1.27 -12.14
CA LEU A 171 9.66 -2.66 -12.58
C LEU A 171 8.28 -3.26 -12.84
N LEU A 172 7.24 -2.81 -12.13
CA LEU A 172 5.90 -3.39 -12.15
C LEU A 172 4.89 -2.63 -13.04
N LYS A 173 5.34 -1.66 -13.85
CA LYS A 173 4.47 -0.93 -14.79
C LYS A 173 3.71 -1.87 -15.73
N PRO A 174 2.36 -1.82 -15.80
CA PRO A 174 1.57 -2.83 -16.51
C PRO A 174 1.87 -2.97 -18.00
N ASP A 175 2.14 -1.87 -18.70
CA ASP A 175 2.35 -1.86 -20.15
C ASP A 175 3.54 -2.76 -20.53
N GLY A 176 4.71 -2.55 -19.90
CA GLY A 176 5.90 -3.36 -20.16
C GLY A 176 5.73 -4.83 -19.74
N LEU A 177 5.02 -5.09 -18.63
CA LEU A 177 4.74 -6.45 -18.18
C LEU A 177 3.87 -7.23 -19.16
N ARG A 178 2.83 -6.59 -19.70
CA ARG A 178 1.90 -7.19 -20.67
C ARG A 178 2.58 -7.50 -21.99
N GLU A 179 3.43 -6.58 -22.46
CA GLU A 179 4.18 -6.75 -23.71
C GLU A 179 5.19 -7.92 -23.65
N ALA A 180 5.89 -8.07 -22.53
CA ALA A 180 6.85 -9.16 -22.35
C ALA A 180 6.20 -10.54 -22.19
N GLY A 181 4.94 -10.57 -21.72
CA GLY A 181 4.16 -11.79 -21.57
C GLY A 181 4.39 -12.51 -20.24
N ALA A 182 3.37 -13.27 -19.84
CA ALA A 182 3.27 -13.89 -18.53
C ALA A 182 4.44 -14.86 -18.21
N GLU A 183 4.98 -15.57 -19.21
CA GLU A 183 6.08 -16.53 -19.00
C GLU A 183 7.38 -15.84 -18.55
N ALA A 184 7.67 -14.64 -19.04
CA ALA A 184 8.85 -13.87 -18.65
C ALA A 184 8.67 -13.20 -17.27
N VAL A 185 7.46 -12.72 -16.99
CA VAL A 185 7.17 -11.83 -15.85
C VAL A 185 6.71 -12.57 -14.60
N ASN A 186 5.88 -13.60 -14.73
CA ASN A 186 5.31 -14.32 -13.58
C ASN A 186 6.37 -14.86 -12.61
N PRO A 187 7.53 -15.39 -13.05
CA PRO A 187 8.57 -15.83 -12.12
C PRO A 187 9.01 -14.74 -11.14
N LEU A 188 9.09 -13.48 -11.59
CA LEU A 188 9.44 -12.35 -10.71
C LEU A 188 8.29 -12.03 -9.76
N ILE A 189 7.06 -11.91 -10.26
CA ILE A 189 5.88 -11.63 -9.42
C ILE A 189 5.72 -12.71 -8.34
N ASP A 190 5.82 -13.99 -8.72
CA ASP A 190 5.68 -15.11 -7.80
C ASP A 190 6.79 -15.10 -6.74
N LEU A 191 8.03 -14.72 -7.11
CA LEU A 191 9.12 -14.52 -6.16
C LEU A 191 8.82 -13.37 -5.19
N LEU A 192 8.35 -12.21 -5.68
CA LEU A 192 8.00 -11.07 -4.83
C LEU A 192 6.91 -11.43 -3.81
N PHE A 193 5.88 -12.15 -4.26
CA PHE A 193 4.80 -12.61 -3.38
C PHE A 193 5.25 -13.68 -2.37
N SER A 194 6.14 -14.59 -2.78
CA SER A 194 6.74 -15.58 -1.88
C SER A 194 7.56 -14.93 -0.77
N ASN A 195 8.09 -13.74 -1.01
CA ASN A 195 8.80 -12.90 -0.03
C ASN A 195 7.88 -11.87 0.64
N GLN A 196 6.57 -12.08 0.64
CA GLN A 196 5.59 -11.25 1.36
C GLN A 196 5.62 -9.76 0.96
N LEU A 197 5.84 -9.45 -0.32
CA LEU A 197 5.91 -8.06 -0.82
C LEU A 197 4.80 -7.16 -0.26
N VAL A 198 3.54 -7.59 -0.35
CA VAL A 198 2.39 -6.75 0.07
C VAL A 198 2.42 -6.49 1.57
N HIS A 199 2.84 -7.47 2.37
CA HIS A 199 3.00 -7.28 3.81
C HIS A 199 4.07 -6.24 4.13
N LEU A 200 5.24 -6.34 3.48
CA LEU A 200 6.36 -5.41 3.68
C LEU A 200 6.00 -3.99 3.20
N LEU A 201 5.33 -3.85 2.06
CA LEU A 201 4.78 -2.56 1.60
C LEU A 201 3.79 -1.98 2.62
N THR A 202 2.89 -2.81 3.16
CA THR A 202 1.92 -2.37 4.18
C THR A 202 2.59 -1.93 5.47
N GLN A 203 3.65 -2.62 5.91
CA GLN A 203 4.44 -2.21 7.07
C GLN A 203 5.13 -0.87 6.83
N ASN A 204 5.70 -0.67 5.63
CA ASN A 204 6.31 0.60 5.27
C ASN A 204 5.27 1.74 5.25
N LEU A 205 4.10 1.53 4.65
CA LEU A 205 2.99 2.47 4.65
C LEU A 205 2.54 2.91 6.05
N ALA A 206 2.71 2.07 7.07
CA ALA A 206 2.28 2.39 8.42
C ALA A 206 3.21 3.39 9.14
N ARG A 207 4.44 3.57 8.65
CA ARG A 207 5.44 4.47 9.25
C ARG A 207 5.69 5.75 8.46
N LEU A 208 5.26 5.83 7.20
CA LEU A 208 5.39 7.03 6.38
C LEU A 208 4.49 8.17 6.91
N ASP A 209 5.06 9.37 6.99
CA ASP A 209 4.40 10.62 7.37
C ASP A 209 4.00 11.41 6.13
N GLU A 210 2.71 11.33 5.77
CA GLU A 210 2.16 12.05 4.61
C GLU A 210 2.13 13.58 4.76
N SER A 211 2.59 14.14 5.88
CA SER A 211 2.88 15.59 5.97
C SER A 211 4.21 15.97 5.30
N VAL A 212 5.10 15.00 5.12
CA VAL A 212 6.32 15.11 4.32
C VAL A 212 5.98 14.77 2.87
N LYS A 213 6.32 15.67 1.94
CA LYS A 213 5.93 15.55 0.53
C LYS A 213 6.42 14.24 -0.09
N ASP A 214 7.69 13.91 0.10
CA ASP A 214 8.33 12.76 -0.54
C ASP A 214 7.79 11.44 0.04
N GLU A 215 7.48 11.39 1.34
CA GLU A 215 6.84 10.24 1.96
C GLU A 215 5.36 10.09 1.54
N ALA A 216 4.65 11.21 1.35
CA ALA A 216 3.29 11.20 0.78
C ALA A 216 3.28 10.68 -0.65
N GLU A 217 4.31 11.00 -1.44
CA GLU A 217 4.54 10.44 -2.77
C GLU A 217 4.88 8.95 -2.69
N GLY A 218 5.70 8.52 -1.74
CA GLY A 218 5.94 7.08 -1.47
C GLY A 218 4.67 6.29 -1.14
N VAL A 219 3.72 6.88 -0.40
CA VAL A 219 2.39 6.28 -0.19
C VAL A 219 1.62 6.14 -1.50
N HIS A 220 1.64 7.19 -2.34
CA HIS A 220 0.98 7.19 -3.64
C HIS A 220 1.55 6.11 -4.57
N THR A 221 2.87 6.05 -4.69
CA THR A 221 3.60 5.06 -5.49
C THR A 221 3.33 3.64 -5.01
N THR A 222 3.24 3.43 -3.69
CA THR A 222 2.89 2.11 -3.13
C THR A 222 1.49 1.66 -3.57
N LEU A 223 0.50 2.57 -3.61
CA LEU A 223 -0.83 2.25 -4.12
C LEU A 223 -0.80 1.91 -5.62
N GLY A 224 0.04 2.60 -6.40
CA GLY A 224 0.30 2.30 -7.81
C GLY A 224 0.89 0.92 -8.05
N ILE A 225 1.78 0.45 -7.18
CA ILE A 225 2.27 -0.95 -7.22
C ILE A 225 1.11 -1.93 -7.03
N ILE A 226 0.24 -1.69 -6.04
CA ILE A 226 -0.91 -2.58 -5.77
C ILE A 226 -1.88 -2.60 -6.96
N GLU A 227 -2.20 -1.45 -7.53
CA GLU A 227 -3.03 -1.36 -8.73
C GLU A 227 -2.39 -2.11 -9.90
N SER A 228 -1.10 -1.89 -10.14
CA SER A 228 -0.36 -2.52 -11.25
C SER A 228 -0.35 -4.04 -11.14
N LEU A 229 -0.16 -4.58 -9.93
CA LEU A 229 -0.24 -6.00 -9.66
C LEU A 229 -1.65 -6.56 -9.92
N LEU A 230 -2.70 -5.85 -9.54
CA LEU A 230 -4.09 -6.24 -9.78
C LEU A 230 -4.45 -6.18 -11.27
N ASP A 231 -3.88 -5.26 -12.02
CA ASP A 231 -4.11 -5.09 -13.46
C ASP A 231 -3.44 -6.21 -14.29
N VAL A 232 -2.26 -6.69 -13.87
CA VAL A 232 -1.54 -7.78 -14.55
C VAL A 232 -1.94 -9.17 -14.05
N ARG A 233 -2.20 -9.31 -12.74
CA ARG A 233 -2.54 -10.57 -12.07
C ARG A 233 -3.78 -10.40 -11.16
N PRO A 234 -4.98 -10.25 -11.73
CA PRO A 234 -6.21 -10.04 -10.97
C PRO A 234 -6.54 -11.23 -10.03
N ASP A 235 -6.03 -12.43 -10.32
CA ASP A 235 -6.14 -13.61 -9.46
C ASP A 235 -5.51 -13.41 -8.06
N LEU A 236 -4.58 -12.46 -7.92
CA LEU A 236 -3.92 -12.16 -6.66
C LEU A 236 -4.75 -11.25 -5.73
N ALA A 237 -5.92 -10.75 -6.17
CA ALA A 237 -6.71 -9.78 -5.42
C ALA A 237 -7.06 -10.21 -3.98
N VAL A 238 -7.41 -11.48 -3.80
CA VAL A 238 -7.72 -12.04 -2.48
C VAL A 238 -6.45 -12.17 -1.62
N GLN A 239 -5.34 -12.61 -2.21
CA GLN A 239 -4.06 -12.75 -1.52
C GLN A 239 -3.50 -11.38 -1.10
N ILE A 240 -3.58 -10.37 -1.96
CA ILE A 240 -3.18 -9.00 -1.68
C ILE A 240 -3.98 -8.47 -0.48
N ALA A 241 -5.32 -8.58 -0.50
CA ALA A 241 -6.18 -8.11 0.58
C ALA A 241 -5.88 -8.79 1.93
N GLN A 242 -5.41 -10.04 1.92
CA GLN A 242 -5.05 -10.80 3.12
C GLN A 242 -3.74 -10.34 3.79
N GLN A 243 -2.84 -9.68 3.07
CA GLN A 243 -1.52 -9.29 3.57
C GLN A 243 -1.48 -7.94 4.30
N GLY A 244 -2.63 -7.51 4.84
CA GLY A 244 -2.74 -6.35 5.72
C GLY A 244 -3.11 -5.03 5.03
N ILE A 245 -2.89 -4.91 3.71
CA ILE A 245 -3.21 -3.68 2.96
C ILE A 245 -4.67 -3.27 3.10
N PHE A 246 -5.57 -4.24 3.19
CA PHE A 246 -7.00 -4.00 3.34
C PHE A 246 -7.35 -3.32 4.68
N ALA A 247 -6.71 -3.74 5.77
CA ALA A 247 -6.83 -3.09 7.08
C ALA A 247 -6.27 -1.66 7.05
N TRP A 248 -5.15 -1.47 6.37
CA TRP A 248 -4.53 -0.15 6.21
C TRP A 248 -5.42 0.80 5.40
N ILE A 249 -5.98 0.36 4.28
CA ILE A 249 -6.92 1.11 3.42
C ILE A 249 -8.14 1.58 4.23
N LEU A 250 -8.78 0.67 4.97
CA LEU A 250 -9.96 1.01 5.80
C LEU A 250 -9.64 2.00 6.91
N ARG A 251 -8.42 1.96 7.47
CA ARG A 251 -7.96 2.97 8.42
C ARG A 251 -7.69 4.31 7.74
N ARG A 252 -7.03 4.29 6.58
CA ARG A 252 -6.59 5.49 5.87
C ARG A 252 -7.77 6.31 5.33
N ILE A 253 -8.83 5.64 4.87
CA ILE A 253 -10.02 6.32 4.36
C ILE A 253 -10.84 7.04 5.44
N GLN A 254 -10.63 6.69 6.72
CA GLN A 254 -11.32 7.36 7.82
C GLN A 254 -10.72 8.72 8.20
N ARG A 255 -9.57 9.10 7.63
CA ARG A 255 -8.99 10.43 7.86
C ARG A 255 -9.96 11.51 7.39
N ARG A 256 -10.18 12.54 8.21
CA ARG A 256 -11.21 13.57 7.95
C ARG A 256 -10.88 14.45 6.75
N THR A 257 -9.61 14.76 6.56
CA THR A 257 -9.14 15.63 5.47
C THR A 257 -9.14 14.87 4.16
N PHE A 258 -9.64 15.52 3.12
CA PHE A 258 -9.49 15.05 1.75
C PHE A 258 -8.07 15.37 1.25
N ASP A 259 -7.47 14.41 0.57
CA ASP A 259 -6.21 14.54 -0.16
C ASP A 259 -6.19 13.50 -1.32
N LYS A 260 -5.22 13.63 -2.22
CA LYS A 260 -5.13 12.75 -3.41
C LYS A 260 -4.89 11.29 -3.04
N ASN A 261 -4.16 11.01 -1.97
CA ASN A 261 -3.95 9.64 -1.50
C ASN A 261 -5.24 9.03 -0.97
N LYS A 262 -6.10 9.80 -0.30
CA LYS A 262 -7.43 9.35 0.16
C LYS A 262 -8.33 8.99 -1.03
N LEU A 263 -8.29 9.79 -2.11
CA LEU A 263 -8.95 9.43 -3.36
C LEU A 263 -8.39 8.10 -3.90
N TYR A 264 -7.07 7.98 -4.02
CA TYR A 264 -6.47 6.77 -4.61
C TYR A 264 -6.76 5.50 -3.78
N VAL A 265 -6.77 5.62 -2.45
CA VAL A 265 -7.19 4.55 -1.53
C VAL A 265 -8.62 4.07 -1.83
N SER A 266 -9.53 4.97 -2.21
CA SER A 266 -10.91 4.60 -2.57
C SER A 266 -10.98 3.83 -3.89
N GLU A 267 -10.10 4.12 -4.84
CA GLU A 267 -10.01 3.43 -6.14
C GLU A 267 -9.45 2.03 -5.96
N VAL A 268 -8.33 1.89 -5.24
CA VAL A 268 -7.74 0.58 -4.92
C VAL A 268 -8.72 -0.29 -4.13
N LEU A 269 -9.47 0.28 -3.18
CA LEU A 269 -10.53 -0.45 -2.47
C LEU A 269 -11.62 -0.94 -3.44
N ALA A 270 -12.04 -0.11 -4.39
CA ALA A 270 -13.03 -0.49 -5.38
C ALA A 270 -12.55 -1.66 -6.25
N ILE A 271 -11.29 -1.62 -6.72
CA ILE A 271 -10.68 -2.70 -7.50
C ILE A 271 -10.65 -4.01 -6.69
N LEU A 272 -10.20 -3.97 -5.44
CA LEU A 272 -10.15 -5.15 -4.57
C LEU A 272 -11.52 -5.79 -4.33
N LEU A 273 -12.59 -5.00 -4.33
CA LEU A 273 -13.98 -5.47 -4.14
C LEU A 273 -14.65 -5.93 -5.44
N GLN A 274 -14.10 -5.63 -6.62
CA GLN A 274 -14.70 -6.01 -7.90
C GLN A 274 -14.47 -7.48 -8.25
N VAL A 275 -13.32 -8.04 -7.87
CA VAL A 275 -12.86 -9.35 -8.38
C VAL A 275 -13.56 -10.53 -7.70
N ASP A 276 -13.59 -10.56 -6.36
CA ASP A 276 -13.97 -11.78 -5.61
C ASP A 276 -14.85 -11.47 -4.38
N ASP A 277 -15.83 -12.34 -4.12
CA ASP A 277 -16.74 -12.24 -2.96
C ASP A 277 -16.03 -12.44 -1.61
N ALA A 278 -14.85 -13.09 -1.59
CA ALA A 278 -14.02 -13.22 -0.41
C ALA A 278 -13.60 -11.84 0.14
N ASN A 279 -13.28 -10.88 -0.73
CA ASN A 279 -12.93 -9.52 -0.32
C ASN A 279 -14.16 -8.74 0.20
N LYS A 280 -15.35 -8.96 -0.38
CA LYS A 280 -16.62 -8.40 0.14
C LYS A 280 -16.95 -8.99 1.50
N THR A 281 -16.72 -10.28 1.70
CA THR A 281 -16.92 -10.97 2.98
C THR A 281 -15.99 -10.38 4.04
N ARG A 282 -14.70 -10.28 3.73
CA ARG A 282 -13.67 -9.68 4.60
C ARG A 282 -13.99 -8.22 4.93
N LEU A 283 -14.45 -7.42 3.97
CA LEU A 283 -14.91 -6.04 4.25
C LEU A 283 -15.97 -6.03 5.34
N GLY A 284 -16.97 -6.88 5.23
CA GLY A 284 -18.00 -7.00 6.23
C GLY A 284 -17.47 -7.45 7.59
N GLU A 285 -16.49 -8.36 7.64
CA GLU A 285 -15.90 -8.85 8.90
C GLU A 285 -15.07 -7.79 9.63
N MET A 286 -14.60 -6.78 8.91
CA MET A 286 -13.75 -5.70 9.42
C MET A 286 -14.52 -4.39 9.65
N ASP A 287 -15.83 -4.49 9.89
CA ASP A 287 -16.75 -3.34 10.06
C ASP A 287 -16.70 -2.34 8.89
N GLY A 288 -16.27 -2.80 7.70
CA GLY A 288 -16.06 -1.95 6.53
C GLY A 288 -17.36 -1.33 6.01
N ILE A 289 -18.51 -2.00 6.20
CA ILE A 289 -19.81 -1.42 5.86
C ILE A 289 -20.09 -0.17 6.68
N ASP A 290 -19.85 -0.21 7.99
CA ASP A 290 -20.05 0.95 8.87
C ASP A 290 -19.05 2.06 8.54
N ILE A 291 -17.80 1.71 8.25
CA ILE A 291 -16.78 2.67 7.80
C ILE A 291 -17.24 3.39 6.51
N LEU A 292 -17.71 2.64 5.50
CA LEU A 292 -18.21 3.22 4.25
C LEU A 292 -19.42 4.14 4.50
N LEU A 293 -20.37 3.71 5.32
CA LEU A 293 -21.54 4.52 5.68
C LEU A 293 -21.13 5.82 6.40
N GLN A 294 -20.17 5.77 7.32
CA GLN A 294 -19.66 6.94 8.01
C GLN A 294 -18.97 7.93 7.06
N GLN A 295 -18.16 7.44 6.11
CA GLN A 295 -17.52 8.30 5.12
C GLN A 295 -18.55 8.94 4.19
N LEU A 296 -19.54 8.18 3.73
CA LEU A 296 -20.61 8.70 2.88
C LEU A 296 -21.54 9.67 3.63
N ALA A 297 -21.71 9.50 4.94
CA ALA A 297 -22.57 10.36 5.75
C ALA A 297 -22.14 11.84 5.81
N VAL A 298 -20.93 12.17 5.39
CA VAL A 298 -20.47 13.56 5.21
C VAL A 298 -21.29 14.27 4.12
N TYR A 299 -21.66 13.54 3.06
CA TYR A 299 -22.35 14.07 1.88
C TYR A 299 -23.88 14.05 1.99
N LYS A 300 -24.43 13.78 3.18
CA LYS A 300 -25.89 13.67 3.39
C LYS A 300 -26.66 14.98 3.25
N ARG A 301 -25.97 16.13 3.32
CA ARG A 301 -26.55 17.49 3.29
C ARG A 301 -25.68 18.51 2.54
N HIS A 302 -24.55 18.08 2.01
CA HIS A 302 -23.57 18.94 1.35
C HIS A 302 -22.99 18.19 0.17
N ASP A 303 -22.73 18.92 -0.91
CA ASP A 303 -22.02 18.39 -2.06
C ASP A 303 -20.51 18.34 -1.79
N PRO A 304 -19.78 17.42 -2.44
CA PRO A 304 -18.32 17.46 -2.47
C PRO A 304 -17.81 18.84 -2.92
N SER A 305 -16.68 19.28 -2.34
CA SER A 305 -16.13 20.61 -2.58
C SER A 305 -15.38 20.71 -3.91
N THR A 306 -14.86 19.58 -4.39
CA THR A 306 -14.03 19.47 -5.59
C THR A 306 -14.49 18.29 -6.45
N ARG A 307 -14.02 18.26 -7.71
CA ARG A 307 -14.26 17.13 -8.61
C ARG A 307 -13.59 15.85 -8.09
N GLU A 308 -12.36 15.96 -7.59
CA GLU A 308 -11.63 14.81 -7.04
C GLU A 308 -12.32 14.26 -5.77
N GLU A 309 -12.88 15.14 -4.93
CA GLU A 309 -13.66 14.69 -3.78
C GLU A 309 -14.97 14.00 -4.20
N ALA A 310 -15.62 14.48 -5.27
CA ALA A 310 -16.80 13.83 -5.82
C ALA A 310 -16.47 12.44 -6.38
N GLU A 311 -15.32 12.28 -7.02
CA GLU A 311 -14.82 10.99 -7.52
C GLU A 311 -14.60 10.00 -6.37
N MET A 312 -13.96 10.44 -5.28
CA MET A 312 -13.81 9.61 -4.08
C MET A 312 -15.18 9.19 -3.52
N MET A 313 -16.15 10.11 -3.45
CA MET A 313 -17.51 9.79 -3.02
C MET A 313 -18.15 8.71 -3.91
N TYR A 314 -18.02 8.82 -5.24
CA TYR A 314 -18.54 7.82 -6.17
C TYR A 314 -17.87 6.46 -5.99
N ASN A 315 -16.55 6.41 -5.83
CA ASN A 315 -15.82 5.18 -5.55
C ASN A 315 -16.32 4.49 -4.27
N LEU A 316 -16.62 5.27 -3.22
CA LEU A 316 -17.17 4.74 -1.97
C LEU A 316 -18.59 4.19 -2.13
N PHE A 317 -19.42 4.84 -2.94
CA PHE A 317 -20.74 4.31 -3.30
C PHE A 317 -20.64 3.01 -4.08
N ASP A 318 -19.71 2.91 -5.03
CA ASP A 318 -19.49 1.69 -5.80
C ASP A 318 -18.93 0.55 -4.93
N CYS A 319 -18.04 0.84 -3.98
CA CYS A 319 -17.60 -0.11 -2.95
C CYS A 319 -18.80 -0.65 -2.15
N LEU A 320 -19.69 0.24 -1.71
CA LEU A 320 -20.87 -0.14 -0.94
C LEU A 320 -21.85 -0.96 -1.78
N CYS A 321 -22.13 -0.57 -3.02
CA CYS A 321 -22.98 -1.32 -3.94
C CYS A 321 -22.42 -2.73 -4.20
N SER A 322 -21.12 -2.83 -4.53
CA SER A 322 -20.44 -4.11 -4.74
C SER A 322 -20.56 -5.01 -3.52
N SER A 323 -20.36 -4.44 -2.33
CA SER A 323 -20.43 -5.19 -1.06
C SER A 323 -21.83 -5.70 -0.74
N LEU A 324 -22.88 -4.97 -1.13
CA LEU A 324 -24.28 -5.36 -0.95
C LEU A 324 -24.73 -6.48 -1.89
N MET A 325 -23.93 -6.86 -2.89
CA MET A 325 -24.17 -8.07 -3.66
C MET A 325 -24.05 -9.34 -2.80
N LEU A 326 -23.38 -9.27 -1.65
CA LEU A 326 -23.28 -10.36 -0.69
C LEU A 326 -24.37 -10.24 0.40
N ALA A 327 -25.18 -11.29 0.56
CA ALA A 327 -26.28 -11.30 1.51
C ALA A 327 -25.83 -10.97 2.96
N GLY A 328 -24.69 -11.50 3.40
CA GLY A 328 -24.16 -11.25 4.75
C GLY A 328 -23.82 -9.78 5.03
N ASN A 329 -23.58 -8.97 4.00
CA ASN A 329 -23.33 -7.53 4.15
C ASN A 329 -24.62 -6.70 4.18
N LYS A 330 -25.75 -7.23 3.67
CA LYS A 330 -27.05 -6.55 3.74
C LYS A 330 -27.54 -6.41 5.18
N ASP A 331 -27.35 -7.45 5.99
CA ASP A 331 -27.66 -7.41 7.42
C ASP A 331 -26.81 -6.37 8.16
N LYS A 332 -25.52 -6.27 7.82
CA LYS A 332 -24.60 -5.28 8.38
C LYS A 332 -25.01 -3.87 7.97
N PHE A 333 -25.36 -3.65 6.71
CA PHE A 333 -25.87 -2.37 6.20
C PHE A 333 -27.17 -1.94 6.90
N LEU A 334 -28.09 -2.87 7.15
CA LEU A 334 -29.32 -2.59 7.89
C LEU A 334 -29.03 -2.19 9.34
N LYS A 335 -28.13 -2.91 10.01
CA LYS A 335 -27.69 -2.61 11.38
C LYS A 335 -26.96 -1.25 11.48
N GLY A 336 -26.17 -0.90 10.46
CA GLY A 336 -25.47 0.38 10.36
C GLY A 336 -26.36 1.57 9.96
N GLU A 337 -27.68 1.42 9.99
CA GLU A 337 -28.65 2.45 9.58
C GLU A 337 -28.48 2.92 8.13
N GLY A 338 -27.97 2.06 7.25
CA GLY A 338 -27.70 2.41 5.86
C GLY A 338 -28.95 2.83 5.09
N VAL A 339 -30.09 2.18 5.33
CA VAL A 339 -31.38 2.53 4.71
C VAL A 339 -31.81 3.95 5.12
N GLN A 340 -31.62 4.31 6.38
CA GLN A 340 -31.94 5.62 6.93
C GLN A 340 -31.06 6.70 6.30
N LEU A 341 -29.76 6.43 6.16
CA LEU A 341 -28.83 7.35 5.51
C LEU A 341 -29.19 7.57 4.04
N MET A 342 -29.45 6.51 3.27
CA MET A 342 -29.84 6.63 1.86
C MET A 342 -31.17 7.38 1.70
N ASN A 343 -32.16 7.10 2.55
CA ASN A 343 -33.43 7.83 2.53
C ASN A 343 -33.27 9.32 2.86
N LEU A 344 -32.34 9.68 3.75
CA LEU A 344 -32.00 11.07 4.01
C LEU A 344 -31.39 11.73 2.76
N MET A 345 -30.40 11.09 2.13
CA MET A 345 -29.78 11.59 0.90
C MET A 345 -30.77 11.76 -0.26
N LEU A 346 -31.79 10.90 -0.35
CA LEU A 346 -32.83 10.97 -1.39
C LEU A 346 -33.81 12.14 -1.22
N ARG A 347 -34.01 12.60 0.01
CA ARG A 347 -34.88 13.74 0.33
C ARG A 347 -34.21 15.07 -0.02
N GLU A 348 -32.88 15.09 0.03
CA GLU A 348 -32.08 16.24 -0.36
C GLU A 348 -31.85 16.28 -1.88
N ARG A 349 -31.47 17.45 -2.42
CA ARG A 349 -31.20 17.65 -3.86
C ARG A 349 -29.70 17.80 -4.14
N HIS A 350 -28.89 16.86 -3.64
CA HIS A 350 -27.43 16.86 -3.73
C HIS A 350 -26.87 15.76 -4.65
N ALA A 351 -25.57 15.83 -4.93
CA ALA A 351 -24.83 14.92 -5.82
C ALA A 351 -24.91 13.45 -5.40
N ALA A 352 -25.07 13.16 -4.10
CA ALA A 352 -25.20 11.81 -3.57
C ALA A 352 -26.55 11.13 -3.87
N ARG A 353 -27.55 11.87 -4.37
CA ARG A 353 -28.94 11.40 -4.50
C ARG A 353 -29.08 10.18 -5.40
N ASP A 354 -28.51 10.23 -6.60
CA ASP A 354 -28.66 9.15 -7.59
C ASP A 354 -27.91 7.88 -7.13
N CYS A 355 -26.75 8.07 -6.49
CA CYS A 355 -25.99 6.99 -5.87
C CYS A 355 -26.76 6.35 -4.70
N ALA A 356 -27.43 7.15 -3.87
CA ALA A 356 -28.26 6.63 -2.78
C ALA A 356 -29.43 5.78 -3.29
N LEU A 357 -30.03 6.16 -4.42
CA LEU A 357 -31.06 5.34 -5.07
C LEU A 357 -30.47 3.99 -5.54
N LYS A 358 -29.31 4.03 -6.20
CA LYS A 358 -28.57 2.83 -6.63
C LYS A 358 -28.27 1.91 -5.45
N VAL A 359 -27.76 2.43 -4.33
CA VAL A 359 -27.49 1.64 -3.12
C VAL A 359 -28.75 0.93 -2.61
N LEU A 360 -29.90 1.61 -2.57
CA LEU A 360 -31.15 0.99 -2.12
C LEU A 360 -31.62 -0.12 -3.08
N ASP A 361 -31.45 0.05 -4.39
CA ASP A 361 -31.74 -1.02 -5.36
C ASP A 361 -30.89 -2.27 -5.09
N TYR A 362 -29.59 -2.10 -4.85
CA TYR A 362 -28.69 -3.19 -4.48
C TYR A 362 -29.03 -3.80 -3.11
N ALA A 363 -29.44 -2.99 -2.13
CA ALA A 363 -29.85 -3.48 -0.81
C ALA A 363 -31.13 -4.33 -0.89
N LEU A 364 -32.11 -3.92 -1.71
CA LEU A 364 -33.43 -4.55 -1.82
C LEU A 364 -33.49 -5.67 -2.85
N SER A 365 -32.49 -5.81 -3.72
CA SER A 365 -32.41 -6.92 -4.68
C SER A 365 -32.39 -8.29 -3.96
N VAL A 366 -33.05 -9.29 -4.52
CA VAL A 366 -32.98 -10.65 -3.96
C VAL A 366 -31.62 -11.23 -4.33
N VAL A 367 -30.76 -11.45 -3.34
CA VAL A 367 -29.51 -12.22 -3.53
C VAL A 367 -29.86 -13.69 -3.32
N SER A 368 -29.81 -14.47 -4.39
CA SER A 368 -29.98 -15.91 -4.34
C SER A 368 -28.86 -16.50 -3.47
N SER A 369 -29.17 -16.91 -2.24
CA SER A 369 -28.21 -17.62 -1.41
C SER A 369 -27.95 -19.00 -2.02
N PRO A 370 -26.69 -19.43 -2.23
CA PRO A 370 -26.40 -20.75 -2.80
C PRO A 370 -26.84 -21.91 -1.89
N ALA A 371 -27.34 -21.64 -0.68
CA ALA A 371 -27.75 -22.65 0.30
C ALA A 371 -29.22 -23.10 0.20
N THR A 372 -30.03 -22.60 -0.73
CA THR A 372 -31.45 -23.01 -0.85
C THR A 372 -31.86 -23.23 -2.30
N SER A 373 -31.26 -24.20 -2.98
CA SER A 373 -31.87 -24.80 -4.17
C SER A 373 -32.52 -26.13 -3.77
N ASN A 374 -33.65 -26.06 -3.07
CA ASN A 374 -34.67 -27.11 -3.01
C ASN A 374 -35.86 -26.62 -2.17
N ALA A 375 -36.59 -25.61 -2.67
CA ALA A 375 -38.02 -25.48 -2.50
C ALA A 375 -38.52 -24.21 -3.23
N GLU A 376 -39.71 -24.34 -3.82
CA GLU A 376 -40.58 -23.30 -4.35
C GLU A 376 -40.42 -22.95 -5.84
N GLU A 377 -41.02 -23.84 -6.64
CA GLU A 377 -41.78 -23.44 -7.83
C GLU A 377 -42.88 -22.44 -7.46
N GLY A 378 -42.99 -21.36 -8.25
CA GLY A 378 -44.24 -20.61 -8.38
C GLY A 378 -44.19 -19.15 -7.94
N ILE A 379 -43.40 -18.29 -8.60
CA ILE A 379 -43.66 -16.84 -8.59
C ILE A 379 -43.60 -16.28 -10.02
N GLN A 380 -44.73 -15.69 -10.42
CA GLN A 380 -45.03 -15.05 -11.70
C GLN A 380 -43.91 -14.08 -12.15
N LYS A 381 -43.39 -14.26 -13.37
CA LYS A 381 -42.47 -13.33 -14.03
C LYS A 381 -43.08 -11.92 -14.10
N ARG A 382 -42.61 -10.97 -13.29
CA ARG A 382 -42.83 -9.53 -13.54
C ARG A 382 -41.83 -9.05 -14.58
N LYS A 383 -42.33 -8.38 -15.63
CA LYS A 383 -41.48 -7.74 -16.64
C LYS A 383 -40.66 -6.60 -16.01
N PRO A 384 -39.37 -6.43 -16.35
CA PRO A 384 -38.59 -5.27 -15.94
C PRO A 384 -39.15 -3.97 -16.54
N TRP A 385 -38.97 -2.88 -15.81
CA TRP A 385 -39.30 -1.51 -16.21
C TRP A 385 -38.46 -1.07 -17.43
N GLU A 386 -39.13 -0.77 -18.56
CA GLU A 386 -38.52 -0.17 -19.76
C GLU A 386 -38.54 1.36 -19.64
N GLY A 387 -37.63 1.91 -18.85
CA GLY A 387 -37.33 3.33 -18.82
C GLY A 387 -35.96 3.59 -19.44
N SER A 388 -35.96 4.12 -20.67
CA SER A 388 -34.81 4.70 -21.39
C SER A 388 -33.66 3.74 -21.70
N ARG A 389 -33.72 3.15 -22.90
CA ARG A 389 -32.63 2.40 -23.54
C ARG A 389 -31.37 3.26 -23.68
N LEU A 390 -30.35 2.97 -22.87
CA LEU A 390 -28.96 3.04 -23.31
C LEU A 390 -28.55 1.61 -23.74
N PRO A 391 -27.73 1.46 -24.80
CA PRO A 391 -27.53 0.17 -25.42
C PRO A 391 -26.84 -0.81 -24.46
N TYR A 392 -27.40 -2.01 -24.37
CA TYR A 392 -26.74 -3.22 -23.88
C TYR A 392 -25.38 -3.36 -24.57
N LEU A 393 -24.28 -3.27 -23.81
CA LEU A 393 -22.99 -3.81 -24.23
C LEU A 393 -22.88 -5.24 -23.68
N PRO A 394 -22.50 -6.23 -24.51
CA PRO A 394 -22.36 -7.62 -24.06
C PRO A 394 -21.14 -7.76 -23.13
N PRO A 395 -21.06 -8.84 -22.33
CA PRO A 395 -19.86 -9.14 -21.56
C PRO A 395 -18.77 -9.63 -22.51
N THR A 396 -17.93 -8.71 -22.99
CA THR A 396 -16.68 -9.05 -23.67
C THR A 396 -15.53 -8.68 -22.77
N PHE A 397 -14.87 -9.73 -22.27
CA PHE A 397 -13.43 -9.83 -22.02
C PHE A 397 -12.68 -8.58 -21.54
N ALA A 398 -12.18 -8.71 -20.32
CA ALA A 398 -10.93 -8.09 -19.89
C ALA A 398 -9.85 -8.28 -20.96
N VAL A 399 -9.34 -7.17 -21.52
CA VAL A 399 -7.93 -6.91 -21.86
C VAL A 399 -7.79 -5.38 -21.88
N GLY A 400 -6.73 -4.88 -21.25
CA GLY A 400 -6.56 -3.49 -20.83
C GLY A 400 -6.69 -2.42 -21.92
N TYR A 401 -7.10 -1.24 -21.47
CA TYR A 401 -6.65 0.08 -21.89
C TYR A 401 -7.06 1.05 -20.77
N GLY A 402 -6.14 1.94 -20.39
CA GLY A 402 -6.20 2.76 -19.18
C GLY A 402 -7.51 3.52 -18.97
N TYR A 403 -8.00 3.46 -17.72
CA TYR A 403 -9.04 4.35 -17.22
C TYR A 403 -8.43 5.71 -16.89
N LEU A 404 -8.10 6.50 -17.92
CA LEU A 404 -8.07 7.95 -17.84
C LEU A 404 -9.10 8.50 -18.84
N HIS A 405 -10.00 9.35 -18.32
CA HIS A 405 -10.94 10.20 -19.08
C HIS A 405 -12.12 9.53 -19.82
N LEU A 406 -13.20 9.17 -19.12
CA LEU A 406 -14.52 9.01 -19.75
C LEU A 406 -15.72 9.49 -18.91
N TRP A 407 -15.58 10.60 -18.18
CA TRP A 407 -16.72 11.39 -17.67
C TRP A 407 -16.60 12.87 -18.05
N LYS A 408 -16.70 13.13 -19.36
CA LYS A 408 -17.11 14.42 -19.93
C LYS A 408 -18.17 14.12 -20.98
N LEU A 409 -19.45 14.13 -20.61
CA LEU A 409 -20.56 14.35 -21.54
C LEU A 409 -21.86 14.54 -20.75
N THR A 410 -22.27 15.79 -20.54
CA THR A 410 -23.60 16.38 -20.89
C THR A 410 -23.86 17.67 -20.09
N PRO A 411 -24.76 18.59 -20.53
CA PRO A 411 -25.39 18.73 -21.85
C PRO A 411 -25.29 20.16 -22.44
N MET A 412 -25.19 20.25 -23.77
CA MET A 412 -25.77 21.36 -24.53
C MET A 412 -27.16 20.94 -24.97
N LEU A 413 -28.21 21.57 -24.43
CA LEU A 413 -29.48 21.80 -25.11
C LEU A 413 -30.18 22.98 -24.42
N ALA A 414 -30.24 24.10 -25.16
CA ALA A 414 -31.26 25.12 -25.05
C ALA A 414 -32.44 24.75 -25.96
#